data_AF-D7MA54-F1
#
_entry.id   AF-D7MA54-F1
#
_cell.length_a   1.000
_cell.length_b   1.000
_cell.length_c   1.000
_cell.angle_alpha   90.00
_cell.angle_beta   90.00
_cell.angle_gamma   90.00
#
_symmetry.space_group_name_H-M   'P 1'
#
loop_
_entity.id
_entity.type
_entity.pdbx_description
1 polymer ?
#
loop_
_entity_poly.entity_id
_entity_poly.type
_entity_poly.pdbx_seq_one_letter_code
_entity_poly.pdbx_strand_id
1 'polypeptide(L)'
;MVQMAFKGAWKALCEANGKGKTTSLVINANETYIIQPQLFQGPCASRNLHIQIDGKLEAPKMVKEWGNNGSKCWLCFTNVTGLVLNGSGILHPHGEAWWSSIEHSHRPRTIGFNGSSNIIYNGLTQMNSPKNHISILNCTNVTLSNFHLIAPKDSPNTDGIDIALSNNIRIFNSSIQTGDDCVAINGGSYDINITHVACGPGHGISIGSLGRGGENDTVQNVKVRHCSFNGTKNGARIKTWTGGQGIAKNILYENITLTDANYPIIIDQHYCNGGHNCTKEATTAVKVSNVTFRYFKGTCANNIAIKLDCDEVTGCQDIVMEHINITSSSTNMPLTAYCQFADIVSHFVSMHIKCGFNEEPLVPVRPPRHVEPPTPPTKPPTMFPKPLAPAKPPVYYAKPPVYYAKPPAPNAQPLAPNAQPPMLSFLSYFI
;
A
#
# COMPACT_ATOMS: atom_id res chain seq x y z
N MET A 1 29.07 -14.17 12.20
CA MET A 1 30.01 -13.86 11.11
C MET A 1 29.38 -13.00 10.01
N VAL A 2 28.28 -13.41 9.36
CA VAL A 2 27.63 -12.66 8.26
C VAL A 2 27.25 -11.21 8.62
N GLN A 3 26.69 -10.95 9.81
CA GLN A 3 26.34 -9.59 10.23
C GLN A 3 27.55 -8.64 10.29
N MET A 4 28.70 -9.11 10.78
CA MET A 4 29.91 -8.29 10.84
C MET A 4 30.46 -8.01 9.44
N ALA A 5 30.27 -8.94 8.50
CA ALA A 5 30.64 -8.75 7.10
C ALA A 5 29.85 -7.62 6.43
N PHE A 6 28.52 -7.53 6.63
CA PHE A 6 27.70 -6.44 6.09
C PHE A 6 28.11 -5.07 6.65
N LYS A 7 28.33 -4.98 7.98
CA LYS A 7 28.80 -3.75 8.62
C LYS A 7 30.20 -3.34 8.14
N GLY A 8 31.10 -4.31 8.01
CA GLY A 8 32.45 -4.09 7.49
C GLY A 8 32.43 -3.62 6.03
N ALA A 9 31.62 -4.26 5.19
CA ALA A 9 31.44 -3.89 3.79
C ALA A 9 30.85 -2.48 3.65
N TRP A 10 29.83 -2.13 4.44
CA TRP A 10 29.30 -0.76 4.48
C TRP A 10 30.35 0.25 4.89
N LYS A 11 31.11 -0.02 5.96
CA LYS A 11 32.17 0.88 6.44
C LYS A 11 33.19 1.13 5.32
N ALA A 12 33.68 0.08 4.67
CA ALA A 12 34.61 0.20 3.56
C ALA A 12 34.03 1.00 2.38
N LEU A 13 32.74 0.80 2.05
CA LEU A 13 32.04 1.53 1.00
C LEU A 13 31.93 3.03 1.34
N CYS A 14 31.59 3.33 2.60
CA CYS A 14 31.34 4.67 3.11
C CYS A 14 32.62 5.50 3.23
N GLU A 15 33.74 4.86 3.61
CA GLU A 15 35.07 5.48 3.76
C GLU A 15 35.86 5.56 2.44
N ALA A 16 35.37 4.95 1.35
CA ALA A 16 36.06 4.90 0.08
C ALA A 16 36.25 6.31 -0.53
N ASN A 17 37.50 6.79 -0.53
CA ASN A 17 37.87 8.06 -1.15
C ASN A 17 38.21 7.85 -2.63
N GLY A 18 37.22 7.97 -3.52
CA GLY A 18 37.33 8.44 -4.92
C GLY A 18 38.47 8.02 -5.86
N LYS A 19 39.32 7.02 -5.55
CA LYS A 19 40.46 6.61 -6.37
C LYS A 19 40.05 5.66 -7.52
N GLY A 20 39.03 6.07 -8.29
CA GLY A 20 38.72 5.51 -9.61
C GLY A 20 38.19 4.08 -9.69
N LYS A 21 37.99 3.36 -8.58
CA LYS A 21 37.39 2.02 -8.56
C LYS A 21 36.03 2.09 -7.85
N THR A 22 34.94 1.88 -8.58
CA THR A 22 33.60 1.77 -7.99
C THR A 22 33.58 0.54 -7.09
N THR A 23 33.56 0.74 -5.78
CA THR A 23 33.33 -0.33 -4.81
C THR A 23 31.83 -0.58 -4.71
N SER A 24 31.44 -1.85 -4.56
CA SER A 24 30.03 -2.25 -4.45
C SER A 24 29.91 -3.37 -3.43
N LEU A 25 28.86 -3.33 -2.62
CA LEU A 25 28.43 -4.49 -1.84
C LEU A 25 27.52 -5.32 -2.73
N VAL A 26 27.93 -6.53 -3.07
CA VAL A 26 27.20 -7.39 -4.02
C VAL A 26 26.73 -8.66 -3.31
N ILE A 27 25.46 -8.99 -3.47
CA ILE A 27 24.85 -10.27 -3.09
C ILE A 27 24.40 -10.97 -4.37
N ASN A 28 25.09 -12.05 -4.74
CA ASN A 28 24.90 -12.75 -6.00
C ASN A 28 23.60 -13.56 -6.02
N ALA A 29 23.07 -13.84 -7.21
CA ALA A 29 21.77 -14.49 -7.41
C ALA A 29 21.61 -15.85 -6.70
N ASN A 30 22.70 -16.60 -6.52
CA ASN A 30 22.72 -17.91 -5.85
C ASN A 30 22.98 -17.81 -4.33
N GLU A 31 23.17 -16.61 -3.80
CA GLU A 31 23.46 -16.39 -2.39
C GLU A 31 22.17 -16.18 -1.59
N THR A 32 22.13 -16.75 -0.39
CA THR A 32 21.08 -16.49 0.60
C THR A 32 21.72 -16.20 1.94
N TYR A 33 21.34 -15.08 2.55
CA TYR A 33 21.84 -14.67 3.86
C TYR A 33 20.72 -14.31 4.80
N ILE A 34 20.78 -14.85 6.03
CA ILE A 34 19.98 -14.35 7.15
C ILE A 34 20.77 -13.23 7.82
N ILE A 35 20.21 -12.02 7.83
CA ILE A 35 20.86 -10.85 8.44
C ILE A 35 19.95 -10.22 9.49
N GLN A 36 20.55 -9.89 10.63
CA GLN A 36 19.93 -9.08 11.68
C GLN A 36 19.63 -7.66 11.16
N PRO A 37 18.84 -6.84 11.89
CA PRO A 37 18.71 -5.42 11.58
C PRO A 37 20.07 -4.73 11.37
N GLN A 38 20.18 -4.00 10.26
CA GLN A 38 21.36 -3.26 9.84
C GLN A 38 21.09 -1.75 9.83
N LEU A 39 22.04 -1.00 10.36
CA LEU A 39 22.10 0.44 10.25
C LEU A 39 23.27 0.83 9.34
N PHE A 40 22.94 1.37 8.18
CA PHE A 40 23.83 1.95 7.20
C PHE A 40 23.86 3.47 7.43
N GLN A 41 24.77 3.89 8.30
CA GLN A 41 24.88 5.27 8.78
C GLN A 41 25.87 6.08 7.93
N GLY A 42 25.48 7.29 7.53
CA GLY A 42 26.36 8.35 7.03
C GLY A 42 26.52 9.51 8.04
N PRO A 43 27.11 10.65 7.64
CA PRO A 43 27.56 10.96 6.28
C PRO A 43 28.76 10.10 5.85
N CYS A 44 28.78 9.72 4.57
CA CYS A 44 29.90 8.99 3.97
C CYS A 44 30.88 9.95 3.31
N ALA A 45 32.15 9.57 3.29
CA ALA A 45 33.16 10.26 2.49
C ALA A 45 32.91 10.02 0.99
N SER A 46 32.51 8.80 0.63
CA SER A 46 32.03 8.47 -0.71
C SER A 46 30.64 9.05 -0.97
N ARG A 47 30.43 9.54 -2.20
CA ARG A 47 29.12 9.89 -2.76
C ARG A 47 28.60 8.91 -3.80
N ASN A 48 29.36 7.84 -4.05
CA ASN A 48 29.04 6.80 -5.02
C ASN A 48 28.89 5.48 -4.27
N LEU A 49 27.80 5.34 -3.53
CA LEU A 49 27.52 4.15 -2.73
C LEU A 49 26.69 3.21 -3.59
N HIS A 50 27.18 2.00 -3.85
CA HIS A 50 26.47 1.00 -4.64
C HIS A 50 26.28 -0.29 -3.85
N ILE A 51 25.03 -0.72 -3.73
CA ILE A 51 24.64 -2.00 -3.16
C ILE A 51 23.80 -2.73 -4.20
N GLN A 52 24.26 -3.90 -4.63
CA GLN A 52 23.59 -4.78 -5.58
C GLN A 52 23.13 -6.04 -4.86
N ILE A 53 21.84 -6.36 -4.96
CA ILE A 53 21.22 -7.52 -4.33
C ILE A 53 20.47 -8.29 -5.41
N ASP A 54 21.09 -9.33 -5.96
CA ASP A 54 20.46 -10.27 -6.89
C ASP A 54 20.03 -11.56 -6.19
N GLY A 55 20.66 -11.89 -5.06
CA GLY A 55 20.31 -13.03 -4.22
C GLY A 55 19.16 -12.75 -3.25
N LYS A 56 19.08 -13.57 -2.20
CA LYS A 56 18.03 -13.50 -1.19
C LYS A 56 18.58 -13.05 0.16
N LEU A 57 17.98 -12.01 0.74
CA LEU A 57 18.20 -11.64 2.14
C LEU A 57 16.95 -11.98 2.95
N GLU A 58 17.15 -12.62 4.09
CA GLU A 58 16.11 -12.91 5.06
C GLU A 58 16.42 -12.22 6.39
N ALA A 59 15.39 -11.72 7.07
CA ALA A 59 15.51 -11.38 8.48
C ALA A 59 15.34 -12.65 9.34
N PRO A 60 15.63 -12.61 10.65
CA PRO A 60 15.28 -13.72 11.52
C PRO A 60 13.78 -14.03 11.47
N LYS A 61 13.41 -15.30 11.54
CA LYS A 61 12.01 -15.73 11.31
C LYS A 61 11.11 -15.40 12.50
N MET A 62 11.65 -15.45 13.72
CA MET A 62 10.88 -15.14 14.92
C MET A 62 11.21 -13.76 15.47
N VAL A 63 10.20 -13.05 15.98
CA VAL A 63 10.36 -11.73 16.62
C VAL A 63 11.46 -11.72 17.69
N LYS A 64 11.52 -12.75 18.53
CA LYS A 64 12.54 -12.87 19.59
C LYS A 64 13.98 -12.97 19.08
N GLU A 65 14.17 -13.39 17.83
CA GLU A 65 15.49 -13.56 17.21
C GLU A 65 16.01 -12.29 16.54
N TRP A 66 15.16 -11.27 16.34
CA TRP A 66 15.57 -9.95 15.83
C TRP A 66 16.46 -9.18 16.80
N GLY A 67 16.62 -9.70 18.02
CA GLY A 67 17.39 -9.07 19.09
C GLY A 67 16.68 -7.86 19.69
N ASN A 68 17.29 -7.31 20.73
CA ASN A 68 16.73 -6.21 21.52
C ASN A 68 17.42 -4.90 21.10
N ASN A 69 16.82 -4.09 20.22
CA ASN A 69 17.54 -2.87 19.78
C ASN A 69 16.69 -1.66 19.36
N GLY A 70 15.37 -1.67 19.56
CA GLY A 70 14.54 -0.49 19.24
C GLY A 70 14.60 -0.03 17.76
N SER A 71 15.25 -0.81 16.88
CA SER A 71 15.43 -0.48 15.47
C SER A 71 14.07 -0.39 14.80
N LYS A 72 13.77 0.76 14.21
CA LYS A 72 12.48 1.02 13.56
C LYS A 72 12.40 0.42 12.15
N CYS A 73 13.50 -0.13 11.63
CA CYS A 73 13.59 -0.82 10.34
C CYS A 73 14.57 -2.00 10.39
N TRP A 74 14.48 -2.89 9.41
CA TRP A 74 15.43 -3.97 9.17
C TRP A 74 16.67 -3.46 8.43
N LEU A 75 16.51 -2.80 7.28
CA LEU A 75 17.60 -2.14 6.56
C LEU A 75 17.41 -0.61 6.64
N CYS A 76 18.16 0.01 7.54
CA CYS A 76 18.04 1.44 7.84
C CYS A 76 19.19 2.23 7.21
N PHE A 77 18.88 3.20 6.36
CA PHE A 77 19.82 4.14 5.77
C PHE A 77 19.58 5.53 6.36
N THR A 78 20.57 6.07 7.08
CA THR A 78 20.44 7.35 7.78
C THR A 78 21.55 8.31 7.36
N ASN A 79 21.20 9.53 6.97
CA ASN A 79 22.13 10.57 6.52
C ASN A 79 23.03 10.12 5.36
N VAL A 80 22.48 9.32 4.44
CA VAL A 80 23.20 8.77 3.29
C VAL A 80 22.96 9.63 2.07
N THR A 81 24.02 9.91 1.29
CA THR A 81 23.92 10.66 0.03
C THR A 81 24.51 9.87 -1.13
N GLY A 82 23.77 9.76 -2.24
CA GLY A 82 24.27 9.13 -3.47
C GLY A 82 24.29 7.60 -3.43
N LEU A 83 23.27 7.00 -2.82
CA LEU A 83 23.12 5.54 -2.77
C LEU A 83 22.34 5.04 -3.99
N VAL A 84 22.93 4.05 -4.67
CA VAL A 84 22.26 3.17 -5.62
C VAL A 84 22.08 1.82 -4.94
N LEU A 85 20.83 1.42 -4.69
CA LEU A 85 20.43 0.12 -4.19
C LEU A 85 19.62 -0.58 -5.29
N ASN A 86 20.18 -1.60 -5.93
CA ASN A 86 19.55 -2.26 -7.06
C ASN A 86 19.70 -3.78 -7.02
N GLY A 87 19.08 -4.45 -8.00
CA GLY A 87 19.24 -5.88 -8.26
C GLY A 87 17.89 -6.57 -8.44
N SER A 88 17.91 -7.85 -8.79
CA SER A 88 16.70 -8.67 -8.98
C SER A 88 16.31 -9.49 -7.75
N GLY A 89 16.99 -9.26 -6.64
CA GLY A 89 16.91 -10.09 -5.45
C GLY A 89 15.65 -9.91 -4.61
N ILE A 90 15.56 -10.74 -3.59
CA ILE A 90 14.40 -10.84 -2.69
C ILE A 90 14.80 -10.42 -1.28
N LEU A 91 14.01 -9.53 -0.68
CA LEU A 91 14.09 -9.14 0.72
C LEU A 91 12.89 -9.74 1.47
N HIS A 92 13.15 -10.63 2.42
CA HIS A 92 12.11 -11.34 3.16
C HIS A 92 12.25 -11.16 4.69
N PRO A 93 11.61 -10.13 5.27
CA PRO A 93 11.63 -9.88 6.71
C PRO A 93 10.65 -10.73 7.56
N HIS A 94 9.90 -11.68 7.00
CA HIS A 94 9.02 -12.57 7.78
C HIS A 94 7.97 -11.84 8.66
N GLY A 95 7.27 -10.85 8.08
CA GLY A 95 6.23 -10.05 8.76
C GLY A 95 5.08 -10.86 9.36
N GLU A 96 4.82 -12.06 8.85
CA GLU A 96 3.83 -12.99 9.40
C GLU A 96 4.02 -13.31 10.88
N ALA A 97 5.27 -13.31 11.36
CA ALA A 97 5.58 -13.51 12.78
C ALA A 97 5.24 -12.30 13.67
N TRP A 98 5.05 -11.13 13.08
CA TRP A 98 4.83 -9.86 13.79
C TRP A 98 3.36 -9.48 13.87
N TRP A 99 2.59 -9.72 12.80
CA TRP A 99 1.24 -9.17 12.64
C TRP A 99 0.26 -9.59 13.74
N SER A 100 0.36 -10.82 14.23
CA SER A 100 -0.51 -11.36 15.29
C SER A 100 -0.02 -11.12 16.70
N SER A 101 1.28 -10.82 16.87
CA SER A 101 1.97 -10.93 18.17
C SER A 101 2.49 -9.60 18.70
N ILE A 102 2.64 -8.59 17.84
CA ILE A 102 3.27 -7.31 18.19
C ILE A 102 2.37 -6.16 17.76
N GLU A 103 2.17 -5.20 18.65
CA GLU A 103 1.46 -3.95 18.37
C GLU A 103 2.13 -3.19 17.22
N HIS A 104 1.31 -2.58 16.36
CA HIS A 104 1.75 -1.90 15.13
C HIS A 104 2.92 -0.91 15.36
N SER A 105 2.90 -0.14 16.45
CA SER A 105 3.91 0.88 16.78
C SER A 105 5.31 0.31 17.06
N HIS A 106 5.40 -0.99 17.34
CA HIS A 106 6.63 -1.69 17.70
C HIS A 106 7.18 -2.57 16.56
N ARG A 107 6.48 -2.66 15.42
CA ARG A 107 6.94 -3.45 14.26
C ARG A 107 7.97 -2.67 13.44
N PRO A 108 9.04 -3.34 12.94
CA PRO A 108 10.02 -2.71 12.07
C PRO A 108 9.50 -2.60 10.62
N ARG A 109 9.94 -1.57 9.90
CA ARG A 109 9.81 -1.49 8.43
C ARG A 109 10.85 -2.39 7.75
N THR A 110 10.63 -2.81 6.50
CA THR A 110 11.68 -3.52 5.74
C THR A 110 12.86 -2.59 5.43
N ILE A 111 12.61 -1.46 4.77
CA ILE A 111 13.61 -0.45 4.43
C ILE A 111 13.19 0.92 4.97
N GLY A 112 14.13 1.66 5.55
CA GLY A 112 13.93 3.06 5.91
C GLY A 112 15.06 3.95 5.40
N PHE A 113 14.72 5.02 4.70
CA PHE A 113 15.60 6.14 4.38
C PHE A 113 15.25 7.31 5.30
N ASN A 114 16.24 7.83 6.01
CA ASN A 114 16.07 8.96 6.92
C ASN A 114 17.16 10.01 6.69
N GLY A 115 16.79 11.28 6.52
CA GLY A 115 17.78 12.37 6.36
C GLY A 115 18.68 12.20 5.13
N SER A 116 18.22 11.46 4.12
CA SER A 116 19.06 10.94 3.03
C SER A 116 18.72 11.62 1.70
N SER A 117 19.69 11.67 0.78
CA SER A 117 19.51 12.37 -0.50
C SER A 117 20.13 11.65 -1.69
N ASN A 118 19.60 11.92 -2.89
CA ASN A 118 20.07 11.32 -4.14
C ASN A 118 20.09 9.78 -4.06
N ILE A 119 18.94 9.21 -3.72
CA ILE A 119 18.76 7.76 -3.56
C ILE A 119 18.13 7.18 -4.82
N ILE A 120 18.69 6.09 -5.32
CA ILE A 120 18.13 5.27 -6.40
C ILE A 120 17.87 3.87 -5.85
N TYR A 121 16.61 3.44 -5.90
CA TYR A 121 16.17 2.09 -5.55
C TYR A 121 15.56 1.42 -6.78
N ASN A 122 16.11 0.29 -7.22
CA ASN A 122 15.68 -0.31 -8.49
C ASN A 122 15.66 -1.85 -8.50
N GLY A 123 14.52 -2.46 -8.83
CA GLY A 123 14.45 -3.88 -9.24
C GLY A 123 14.04 -4.89 -8.16
N LEU A 124 14.18 -4.55 -6.89
CA LEU A 124 14.07 -5.53 -5.81
C LEU A 124 12.61 -5.96 -5.54
N THR A 125 12.47 -7.20 -5.09
CA THR A 125 11.21 -7.74 -4.56
C THR A 125 11.24 -7.74 -3.03
N GLN A 126 10.24 -7.17 -2.38
CA GLN A 126 10.06 -7.27 -0.93
C GLN A 126 8.82 -8.08 -0.59
N MET A 127 8.96 -9.04 0.32
CA MET A 127 7.89 -9.93 0.74
C MET A 127 7.55 -9.75 2.22
N ASN A 128 6.26 -9.68 2.54
CA ASN A 128 5.73 -9.73 3.91
C ASN A 128 6.45 -8.78 4.87
N SER A 129 6.42 -7.48 4.61
CA SER A 129 6.94 -6.52 5.57
C SER A 129 6.20 -6.60 6.93
N PRO A 130 6.89 -6.55 8.08
CA PRO A 130 6.24 -6.51 9.39
C PRO A 130 5.37 -5.27 9.61
N LYS A 131 5.78 -4.15 9.01
CA LYS A 131 5.06 -2.87 8.93
C LYS A 131 5.00 -2.42 7.47
N ASN A 132 5.10 -1.13 7.18
CA ASN A 132 5.27 -0.66 5.81
C ASN A 132 6.62 -1.09 5.21
N HIS A 133 6.65 -1.31 3.89
CA HIS A 133 7.80 -1.87 3.18
C HIS A 133 8.93 -0.84 3.05
N ILE A 134 8.62 0.34 2.52
CA ILE A 134 9.60 1.42 2.35
C ILE A 134 9.14 2.66 3.12
N SER A 135 10.04 3.23 3.92
CA SER A 135 9.86 4.56 4.52
C SER A 135 10.83 5.57 3.93
N ILE A 136 10.32 6.72 3.56
CA ILE A 136 11.09 7.89 3.11
C ILE A 136 10.78 9.04 4.09
N LEU A 137 11.72 9.34 4.97
CA LEU A 137 11.57 10.39 5.98
C LEU A 137 12.68 11.42 5.84
N ASN A 138 12.32 12.70 5.79
CA ASN A 138 13.30 13.79 5.72
C ASN A 138 14.31 13.60 4.58
N CYS A 139 13.84 13.21 3.39
CA CYS A 139 14.69 12.89 2.25
C CYS A 139 14.45 13.83 1.06
N THR A 140 15.48 13.98 0.22
CA THR A 140 15.41 14.80 -1.00
C THR A 140 15.95 14.02 -2.19
N ASN A 141 15.25 14.10 -3.33
CA ASN A 141 15.68 13.45 -4.58
C ASN A 141 15.81 11.93 -4.42
N VAL A 142 14.67 11.25 -4.22
CA VAL A 142 14.59 9.78 -4.14
C VAL A 142 13.86 9.25 -5.36
N THR A 143 14.45 8.25 -6.00
CA THR A 143 13.86 7.55 -7.15
C THR A 143 13.70 6.06 -6.82
N LEU A 144 12.46 5.57 -6.88
CA LEU A 144 12.12 4.17 -6.70
C LEU A 144 11.52 3.62 -8.00
N SER A 145 12.04 2.50 -8.52
CA SER A 145 11.56 1.94 -9.78
C SER A 145 11.65 0.43 -9.93
N ASN A 146 10.83 -0.13 -10.81
CA ASN A 146 10.90 -1.53 -11.26
C ASN A 146 10.86 -2.54 -10.09
N PHE A 147 10.14 -2.23 -9.02
CA PHE A 147 10.12 -3.05 -7.81
C PHE A 147 8.76 -3.76 -7.64
N HIS A 148 8.79 -4.80 -6.80
CA HIS A 148 7.59 -5.53 -6.39
C HIS A 148 7.49 -5.55 -4.86
N LEU A 149 6.42 -4.98 -4.30
CA LEU A 149 6.12 -5.07 -2.86
C LEU A 149 4.91 -6.00 -2.68
N ILE A 150 5.07 -7.05 -1.89
CA ILE A 150 4.09 -8.14 -1.81
C ILE A 150 3.83 -8.51 -0.36
N ALA A 151 2.61 -8.28 0.11
CA ALA A 151 2.07 -8.80 1.35
C ALA A 151 0.59 -9.17 1.17
N PRO A 152 0.03 -10.10 1.98
CA PRO A 152 -1.37 -10.48 1.91
C PRO A 152 -2.34 -9.30 2.08
N LYS A 153 -3.51 -9.37 1.46
CA LYS A 153 -4.58 -8.35 1.54
C LYS A 153 -5.01 -8.03 2.97
N ASP A 154 -4.96 -9.02 3.85
CA ASP A 154 -5.36 -8.95 5.25
C ASP A 154 -4.18 -8.66 6.21
N SER A 155 -2.98 -8.44 5.68
CA SER A 155 -1.82 -8.09 6.50
C SER A 155 -1.95 -6.67 7.07
N PRO A 156 -1.93 -6.49 8.41
CA PRO A 156 -2.27 -5.22 9.03
C PRO A 156 -1.15 -4.18 8.91
N ASN A 157 -1.47 -3.02 8.31
CA ASN A 157 -0.61 -1.85 8.18
C ASN A 157 0.73 -2.13 7.48
N THR A 158 0.65 -2.88 6.39
CA THR A 158 1.79 -3.25 5.55
C THR A 158 1.94 -2.31 4.36
N ASP A 159 1.75 -1.00 4.58
CA ASP A 159 1.78 0.03 3.54
C ASP A 159 2.98 -0.16 2.60
N GLY A 160 2.81 0.11 1.30
CA GLY A 160 3.90 -0.04 0.35
C GLY A 160 4.99 0.98 0.62
N ILE A 161 4.66 2.26 0.47
CA ILE A 161 5.62 3.35 0.63
C ILE A 161 5.01 4.45 1.50
N ASP A 162 5.68 4.78 2.60
CA ASP A 162 5.34 5.95 3.43
C ASP A 162 6.33 7.07 3.17
N ILE A 163 5.81 8.25 2.82
CA ILE A 163 6.60 9.46 2.57
C ILE A 163 6.22 10.52 3.61
N ALA A 164 7.22 11.14 4.24
CA ALA A 164 7.00 12.25 5.17
C ALA A 164 8.19 13.21 5.15
N LEU A 165 7.93 14.52 5.35
CA LEU A 165 8.97 15.55 5.41
C LEU A 165 9.94 15.53 4.21
N SER A 166 9.49 15.10 3.03
CA SER A 166 10.39 14.73 1.93
C SER A 166 9.98 15.39 0.61
N ASN A 167 10.95 15.66 -0.26
CA ASN A 167 10.69 16.35 -1.51
C ASN A 167 11.44 15.80 -2.72
N ASN A 168 10.89 16.06 -3.91
CA ASN A 168 11.40 15.54 -5.19
C ASN A 168 11.49 14.01 -5.16
N ILE A 169 10.33 13.36 -5.00
CA ILE A 169 10.21 11.90 -4.92
C ILE A 169 9.59 11.38 -6.21
N ARG A 170 10.22 10.37 -6.81
CA ARG A 170 9.77 9.73 -8.05
C ARG A 170 9.57 8.24 -7.84
N ILE A 171 8.39 7.74 -8.15
CA ILE A 171 8.02 6.32 -8.05
C ILE A 171 7.47 5.89 -9.40
N PHE A 172 8.08 4.89 -10.05
CA PHE A 172 7.62 4.47 -11.37
C PHE A 172 7.78 2.99 -11.72
N ASN A 173 6.90 2.51 -12.62
CA ASN A 173 6.97 1.19 -13.24
C ASN A 173 7.06 0.04 -12.21
N SER A 174 6.16 0.03 -11.22
CA SER A 174 6.23 -0.90 -10.09
C SER A 174 4.87 -1.50 -9.75
N SER A 175 4.87 -2.58 -8.98
CA SER A 175 3.64 -3.17 -8.43
C SER A 175 3.67 -3.25 -6.91
N ILE A 176 2.55 -2.93 -6.28
CA ILE A 176 2.39 -2.93 -4.82
C ILE A 176 1.10 -3.67 -4.46
N GLN A 177 1.27 -4.75 -3.70
CA GLN A 177 0.20 -5.58 -3.15
C GLN A 177 0.40 -5.63 -1.64
N THR A 178 -0.54 -5.08 -0.88
CA THR A 178 -0.41 -4.91 0.57
C THR A 178 -1.78 -5.04 1.24
N GLY A 179 -1.81 -5.00 2.57
CA GLY A 179 -3.06 -4.88 3.32
C GLY A 179 -3.41 -3.46 3.76
N ASP A 180 -2.62 -2.46 3.36
CA ASP A 180 -2.86 -1.05 3.65
C ASP A 180 -2.51 -0.16 2.44
N ASP A 181 -2.14 1.09 2.63
CA ASP A 181 -1.89 2.02 1.52
C ASP A 181 -0.84 1.49 0.53
N CYS A 182 -1.09 1.71 -0.76
CA CYS A 182 -0.10 1.48 -1.81
C CYS A 182 1.05 2.49 -1.65
N VAL A 183 0.68 3.77 -1.53
CA VAL A 183 1.59 4.87 -1.18
C VAL A 183 0.83 5.82 -0.25
N ALA A 184 1.43 6.17 0.89
CA ALA A 184 0.93 7.17 1.83
C ALA A 184 1.86 8.39 1.86
N ILE A 185 1.31 9.58 1.55
CA ILE A 185 2.04 10.85 1.50
C ILE A 185 1.62 11.72 2.68
N ASN A 186 2.48 11.82 3.69
CA ASN A 186 2.22 12.54 4.94
C ASN A 186 2.83 13.96 4.91
N GLY A 187 2.54 14.74 5.95
CA GLY A 187 2.90 16.15 6.08
C GLY A 187 4.38 16.48 5.85
N GLY A 188 4.60 17.72 5.44
CA GLY A 188 5.90 18.29 5.07
C GLY A 188 6.47 17.77 3.75
N SER A 189 5.65 17.15 2.91
CA SER A 189 6.11 16.52 1.67
C SER A 189 5.63 17.25 0.42
N TYR A 190 6.50 17.41 -0.59
CA TYR A 190 6.13 18.13 -1.81
C TYR A 190 6.92 17.66 -3.05
N ASP A 191 6.42 17.97 -4.24
CA ASP A 191 7.01 17.57 -5.53
C ASP A 191 7.17 16.05 -5.64
N ILE A 192 6.03 15.36 -5.68
CA ILE A 192 5.96 13.90 -5.72
C ILE A 192 5.32 13.46 -7.03
N ASN A 193 5.99 12.56 -7.75
CA ASN A 193 5.48 11.97 -8.97
C ASN A 193 5.41 10.45 -8.87
N ILE A 194 4.21 9.90 -9.04
CA ILE A 194 3.91 8.47 -9.04
C ILE A 194 3.34 8.14 -10.42
N THR A 195 4.02 7.28 -11.18
CA THR A 195 3.61 7.00 -12.56
C THR A 195 3.75 5.52 -12.92
N HIS A 196 2.77 4.91 -13.59
CA HIS A 196 2.81 3.49 -13.95
C HIS A 196 3.00 2.56 -12.74
N VAL A 197 2.26 2.84 -11.66
CA VAL A 197 2.24 1.97 -10.47
C VAL A 197 0.93 1.18 -10.44
N ALA A 198 1.04 -0.14 -10.38
CA ALA A 198 -0.08 -1.04 -10.18
C ALA A 198 -0.28 -1.30 -8.68
N CYS A 199 -1.38 -0.79 -8.13
CA CYS A 199 -1.76 -0.98 -6.74
C CYS A 199 -2.87 -2.04 -6.66
N GLY A 200 -2.78 -2.97 -5.73
CA GLY A 200 -3.92 -3.82 -5.41
C GLY A 200 -3.60 -5.30 -5.26
N PRO A 201 -4.09 -5.95 -4.18
CA PRO A 201 -4.97 -5.39 -3.13
C PRO A 201 -4.26 -4.34 -2.23
N GLY A 202 -5.04 -3.58 -1.44
CA GLY A 202 -4.54 -2.52 -0.55
C GLY A 202 -5.54 -1.36 -0.37
N HIS A 203 -5.10 -0.21 0.14
CA HIS A 203 -5.94 0.98 0.43
C HIS A 203 -5.79 2.13 -0.56
N GLY A 204 -5.05 1.94 -1.66
CA GLY A 204 -4.91 2.94 -2.73
C GLY A 204 -3.73 3.90 -2.52
N ILE A 205 -3.70 4.99 -3.28
CA ILE A 205 -2.66 6.02 -3.15
C ILE A 205 -3.28 7.19 -2.38
N SER A 206 -2.75 7.42 -1.19
CA SER A 206 -3.34 8.29 -0.18
C SER A 206 -2.47 9.50 0.11
N ILE A 207 -3.07 10.68 0.08
CA ILE A 207 -2.55 11.87 0.75
C ILE A 207 -3.04 11.83 2.20
N GLY A 208 -2.12 11.80 3.15
CA GLY A 208 -2.37 11.79 4.57
C GLY A 208 -2.19 10.41 5.25
N SER A 209 -2.56 10.29 6.53
CA SER A 209 -3.47 11.22 7.22
C SER A 209 -2.79 12.52 7.64
N LEU A 210 -3.40 13.66 7.32
CA LEU A 210 -2.85 14.99 7.63
C LEU A 210 -3.57 15.63 8.82
N GLY A 211 -2.84 16.38 9.64
CA GLY A 211 -3.37 17.24 10.70
C GLY A 211 -3.72 16.50 11.99
N ARG A 212 -3.11 15.34 12.23
CA ARG A 212 -3.41 14.52 13.42
C ARG A 212 -3.14 15.33 14.69
N GLY A 213 -4.11 15.38 15.59
CA GLY A 213 -3.97 16.10 16.87
C GLY A 213 -3.97 17.62 16.72
N GLY A 214 -4.49 18.15 15.60
CA GLY A 214 -4.53 19.59 15.33
C GLY A 214 -3.24 20.15 14.73
N GLU A 215 -2.30 19.29 14.37
CA GLU A 215 -1.03 19.66 13.75
C GLU A 215 -1.22 20.37 12.41
N ASN A 216 -0.21 21.18 12.04
CA ASN A 216 -0.15 21.85 10.76
C ASN A 216 0.62 21.00 9.75
N ASP A 217 -0.12 20.30 8.89
CA ASP A 217 0.45 19.44 7.87
C ASP A 217 0.28 20.02 6.47
N THR A 218 1.36 19.95 5.70
CA THR A 218 1.39 20.45 4.32
C THR A 218 1.80 19.37 3.34
N VAL A 219 1.02 19.18 2.27
CA VAL A 219 1.37 18.37 1.11
C VAL A 219 1.08 19.16 -0.17
N GLN A 220 2.06 19.24 -1.07
CA GLN A 220 1.93 20.05 -2.29
C GLN A 220 2.51 19.38 -3.53
N ASN A 221 1.97 19.71 -4.70
CA ASN A 221 2.53 19.32 -6.00
C ASN A 221 2.68 17.80 -6.15
N VAL A 222 1.56 17.08 -6.01
CA VAL A 222 1.53 15.63 -6.17
C VAL A 222 0.90 15.26 -7.50
N LYS A 223 1.57 14.38 -8.26
CA LYS A 223 1.05 13.84 -9.52
C LYS A 223 1.02 12.32 -9.45
N VAL A 224 -0.15 11.75 -9.69
CA VAL A 224 -0.40 10.30 -9.78
C VAL A 224 -0.95 10.04 -11.17
N ARG A 225 -0.18 9.37 -12.04
CA ARG A 225 -0.52 9.22 -13.46
C ARG A 225 -0.39 7.79 -13.95
N HIS A 226 -1.28 7.34 -14.82
CA HIS A 226 -1.18 6.01 -15.45
C HIS A 226 -1.10 4.86 -14.42
N CYS A 227 -1.79 5.01 -13.29
CA CYS A 227 -1.82 4.02 -12.22
C CYS A 227 -3.07 3.13 -12.32
N SER A 228 -2.99 1.92 -11.76
CA SER A 228 -4.14 1.03 -11.63
C SER A 228 -4.42 0.68 -10.18
N PHE A 229 -5.70 0.47 -9.88
CA PHE A 229 -6.20 0.04 -8.58
C PHE A 229 -7.06 -1.22 -8.75
N ASN A 230 -6.56 -2.37 -8.28
CA ASN A 230 -7.21 -3.67 -8.43
C ASN A 230 -7.62 -4.27 -7.07
N GLY A 231 -8.92 -4.42 -6.84
CA GLY A 231 -9.45 -4.97 -5.59
C GLY A 231 -9.06 -4.17 -4.35
N THR A 232 -8.81 -2.87 -4.50
CA THR A 232 -8.40 -1.98 -3.40
C THR A 232 -9.60 -1.44 -2.63
N LYS A 233 -9.39 -1.11 -1.35
CA LYS A 233 -10.38 -0.41 -0.53
C LYS A 233 -10.65 1.00 -1.03
N ASN A 234 -9.62 1.70 -1.51
CA ASN A 234 -9.77 3.01 -2.14
C ASN A 234 -8.88 3.11 -3.37
N GLY A 235 -9.18 4.05 -4.27
CA GLY A 235 -8.31 4.41 -5.39
C GLY A 235 -7.46 5.63 -5.05
N ALA A 236 -7.89 6.78 -5.53
CA ALA A 236 -7.33 8.09 -5.20
C ALA A 236 -7.94 8.61 -3.89
N ARG A 237 -7.11 8.77 -2.84
CA ARG A 237 -7.58 9.15 -1.51
C ARG A 237 -6.87 10.39 -0.96
N ILE A 238 -7.63 11.29 -0.34
CA ILE A 238 -7.12 12.34 0.54
C ILE A 238 -7.81 12.16 1.90
N LYS A 239 -7.04 12.03 2.99
CA LYS A 239 -7.56 11.83 4.35
C LYS A 239 -6.95 12.84 5.32
N THR A 240 -7.78 13.61 6.00
CA THR A 240 -7.35 14.61 6.98
C THR A 240 -8.12 14.44 8.28
N TRP A 241 -7.45 14.70 9.40
CA TRP A 241 -8.07 14.65 10.72
C TRP A 241 -8.93 15.89 10.96
N THR A 242 -10.05 15.67 11.62
CA THR A 242 -10.87 16.71 12.24
C THR A 242 -10.02 17.51 13.23
N GLY A 243 -10.12 18.84 13.22
CA GLY A 243 -9.27 19.77 13.96
C GLY A 243 -7.91 20.06 13.32
N GLY A 244 -7.54 19.34 12.26
CA GLY A 244 -6.25 19.50 11.58
C GLY A 244 -6.06 20.86 10.93
N GLN A 245 -4.82 21.28 10.74
CA GLN A 245 -4.45 22.55 10.13
C GLN A 245 -3.47 22.34 8.97
N GLY A 246 -3.25 23.37 8.15
CA GLY A 246 -2.32 23.33 7.03
C GLY A 246 -3.01 23.16 5.68
N ILE A 247 -2.31 22.62 4.69
CA ILE A 247 -2.74 22.66 3.28
C ILE A 247 -2.35 21.38 2.52
N ALA A 248 -3.33 20.76 1.85
CA ALA A 248 -3.12 19.82 0.75
C ALA A 248 -3.52 20.49 -0.57
N LYS A 249 -2.55 20.79 -1.45
CA LYS A 249 -2.85 21.52 -2.70
C LYS A 249 -2.06 21.10 -3.93
N ASN A 250 -2.60 21.42 -5.10
CA ASN A 250 -2.01 21.12 -6.41
C ASN A 250 -1.76 19.61 -6.54
N ILE A 251 -2.85 18.85 -6.52
CA ILE A 251 -2.84 17.39 -6.54
C ILE A 251 -3.56 16.93 -7.81
N LEU A 252 -2.90 16.09 -8.61
CA LEU A 252 -3.44 15.54 -9.84
C LEU A 252 -3.46 14.01 -9.76
N TYR A 253 -4.64 13.42 -9.94
CA TYR A 253 -4.79 12.02 -10.31
C TYR A 253 -5.28 11.95 -11.76
N GLU A 254 -4.52 11.31 -12.65
CA GLU A 254 -4.82 11.29 -14.08
C GLU A 254 -4.59 9.90 -14.71
N ASN A 255 -5.42 9.52 -15.68
CA ASN A 255 -5.28 8.27 -16.43
C ASN A 255 -5.28 7.05 -15.50
N ILE A 256 -6.34 6.94 -14.69
CA ILE A 256 -6.48 5.92 -13.66
C ILE A 256 -7.35 4.76 -14.16
N THR A 257 -6.86 3.53 -14.01
CA THR A 257 -7.64 2.32 -14.32
C THR A 257 -8.07 1.62 -13.03
N LEU A 258 -9.36 1.31 -12.93
CA LEU A 258 -9.98 0.72 -11.75
C LEU A 258 -10.47 -0.69 -12.07
N THR A 259 -10.25 -1.62 -11.15
CA THR A 259 -10.86 -2.95 -11.19
C THR A 259 -11.33 -3.26 -9.78
N ASP A 260 -12.64 -3.24 -9.58
CA ASP A 260 -13.30 -3.58 -8.32
C ASP A 260 -12.75 -2.79 -7.13
N ALA A 261 -12.43 -1.51 -7.35
CA ALA A 261 -12.06 -0.59 -6.28
C ALA A 261 -13.30 -0.23 -5.46
N ASN A 262 -13.20 -0.24 -4.13
CA ASN A 262 -14.37 -0.03 -3.27
C ASN A 262 -14.75 1.46 -3.16
N TYR A 263 -13.81 2.35 -2.82
CA TYR A 263 -13.97 3.82 -2.94
C TYR A 263 -12.96 4.40 -3.96
N PRO A 264 -13.29 4.39 -5.26
CA PRO A 264 -12.38 4.85 -6.31
C PRO A 264 -11.80 6.25 -6.12
N ILE A 265 -12.65 7.22 -5.77
CA ILE A 265 -12.27 8.61 -5.51
C ILE A 265 -12.84 9.01 -4.15
N ILE A 266 -11.95 9.41 -3.23
CA ILE A 266 -12.37 9.80 -1.88
C ILE A 266 -11.56 10.97 -1.32
N ILE A 267 -12.25 11.96 -0.77
CA ILE A 267 -11.73 12.97 0.16
C ILE A 267 -12.49 12.78 1.47
N ASP A 268 -11.77 12.58 2.57
CA ASP A 268 -12.32 12.35 3.91
C ASP A 268 -11.64 13.28 4.92
N GLN A 269 -12.29 14.40 5.24
CA GLN A 269 -11.83 15.35 6.26
C GLN A 269 -12.33 15.02 7.68
N HIS A 270 -13.06 13.91 7.83
CA HIS A 270 -13.55 13.37 9.10
C HIS A 270 -12.78 12.10 9.51
N TYR A 271 -11.55 11.92 8.98
CA TYR A 271 -10.75 10.74 9.22
C TYR A 271 -10.34 10.65 10.69
N CYS A 272 -10.59 9.49 11.30
CA CYS A 272 -10.24 9.30 12.71
C CYS A 272 -9.79 7.89 13.09
N ASN A 273 -9.25 7.15 12.12
CA ASN A 273 -8.62 5.83 12.32
C ASN A 273 -9.44 4.82 13.17
N GLY A 274 -10.77 4.86 13.04
CA GLY A 274 -11.67 3.96 13.79
C GLY A 274 -11.82 4.27 15.28
N GLY A 275 -11.31 5.42 15.77
CA GLY A 275 -11.51 5.86 17.14
C GLY A 275 -12.98 6.21 17.42
N HIS A 276 -13.46 5.93 18.64
CA HIS A 276 -14.85 6.26 19.04
C HIS A 276 -15.05 7.73 19.45
N ASN A 277 -13.97 8.49 19.63
CA ASN A 277 -14.00 9.88 20.11
C ASN A 277 -13.54 10.88 19.04
N CYS A 278 -14.05 10.74 17.82
CA CYS A 278 -13.93 11.78 16.81
C CYS A 278 -15.03 12.79 17.14
N THR A 279 -14.68 13.88 17.81
CA THR A 279 -15.63 14.97 18.08
C THR A 279 -16.15 15.47 16.73
N LYS A 280 -17.45 15.26 16.48
CA LYS A 280 -18.15 15.76 15.28
C LYS A 280 -18.61 17.22 15.43
N GLU A 281 -18.16 17.90 16.47
CA GLU A 281 -18.39 19.33 16.58
C GLU A 281 -17.67 20.01 15.41
N ALA A 282 -18.27 21.06 14.83
CA ALA A 282 -17.70 21.78 13.70
C ALA A 282 -16.31 22.32 14.10
N THR A 283 -15.26 21.69 13.59
CA THR A 283 -13.86 22.05 13.82
C THR A 283 -13.15 22.08 12.48
N THR A 284 -12.19 22.99 12.31
CA THR A 284 -11.42 23.11 11.06
C THR A 284 -10.73 21.81 10.66
N ALA A 285 -10.42 21.65 9.38
CA ALA A 285 -9.57 20.58 8.86
C ALA A 285 -8.43 21.17 8.02
N VAL A 286 -7.50 20.32 7.59
CA VAL A 286 -6.44 20.70 6.65
C VAL A 286 -7.11 21.20 5.36
N LYS A 287 -6.76 22.40 4.88
CA LYS A 287 -7.36 22.97 3.66
C LYS A 287 -7.00 22.12 2.44
N VAL A 288 -8.01 21.59 1.75
CA VAL A 288 -7.84 20.86 0.49
C VAL A 288 -8.22 21.76 -0.67
N SER A 289 -7.29 22.02 -1.60
CA SER A 289 -7.56 22.91 -2.74
C SER A 289 -6.81 22.56 -4.01
N ASN A 290 -7.37 22.90 -5.18
CA ASN A 290 -6.76 22.64 -6.48
C ASN A 290 -6.40 21.16 -6.64
N VAL A 291 -7.44 20.33 -6.61
CA VAL A 291 -7.34 18.87 -6.79
C VAL A 291 -8.06 18.50 -8.07
N THR A 292 -7.35 17.85 -9.00
CA THR A 292 -7.91 17.38 -10.26
C THR A 292 -7.94 15.86 -10.30
N PHE A 293 -9.12 15.30 -10.53
CA PHE A 293 -9.32 13.90 -10.91
C PHE A 293 -9.70 13.85 -12.39
N ARG A 294 -8.87 13.20 -13.22
CA ARG A 294 -9.06 13.20 -14.67
C ARG A 294 -8.84 11.83 -15.32
N TYR A 295 -9.65 11.47 -16.31
CA TYR A 295 -9.52 10.22 -17.07
C TYR A 295 -9.50 8.97 -16.18
N PHE A 296 -10.56 8.81 -15.38
CA PHE A 296 -10.79 7.59 -14.61
C PHE A 296 -11.64 6.63 -15.42
N LYS A 297 -11.24 5.36 -15.49
CA LYS A 297 -12.03 4.30 -16.15
C LYS A 297 -12.02 2.99 -15.36
N GLY A 298 -13.13 2.26 -15.36
CA GLY A 298 -13.19 0.90 -14.82
C GLY A 298 -14.34 0.68 -13.85
N THR A 299 -14.17 -0.27 -12.93
CA THR A 299 -15.26 -0.77 -12.08
C THR A 299 -15.14 -0.39 -10.61
N CYS A 300 -16.29 -0.18 -9.97
CA CYS A 300 -16.46 0.11 -8.54
C CYS A 300 -17.23 -1.02 -7.86
N ALA A 301 -16.65 -1.59 -6.79
CA ALA A 301 -17.23 -2.69 -6.04
C ALA A 301 -18.26 -2.26 -4.98
N ASN A 302 -18.38 -0.96 -4.72
CA ASN A 302 -19.33 -0.36 -3.78
C ASN A 302 -20.39 0.47 -4.52
N ASN A 303 -21.46 0.86 -3.83
CA ASN A 303 -22.48 1.74 -4.38
C ASN A 303 -22.07 3.22 -4.40
N ILE A 304 -21.04 3.63 -3.64
CA ILE A 304 -20.51 5.00 -3.64
C ILE A 304 -19.16 5.01 -4.37
N ALA A 305 -19.16 5.54 -5.61
CA ALA A 305 -17.94 5.60 -6.42
C ALA A 305 -17.11 6.86 -6.18
N ILE A 306 -17.77 7.95 -5.78
CA ILE A 306 -17.16 9.24 -5.48
C ILE A 306 -17.65 9.66 -4.10
N LYS A 307 -16.72 9.85 -3.15
CA LYS A 307 -17.04 10.36 -1.80
C LYS A 307 -16.22 11.61 -1.51
N LEU A 308 -16.85 12.78 -1.53
CA LEU A 308 -16.26 14.05 -1.12
C LEU A 308 -16.87 14.48 0.22
N ASP A 309 -16.21 14.10 1.29
CA ASP A 309 -16.66 14.30 2.66
C ASP A 309 -15.81 15.38 3.32
N CYS A 310 -16.05 16.63 2.91
CA CYS A 310 -15.28 17.80 3.35
C CYS A 310 -15.88 18.40 4.62
N ASP A 311 -15.04 19.10 5.39
CA ASP A 311 -15.40 19.81 6.61
C ASP A 311 -16.27 21.03 6.30
N GLU A 312 -17.26 21.31 7.14
CA GLU A 312 -18.23 22.40 6.95
C GLU A 312 -17.58 23.79 6.97
N VAL A 313 -16.61 23.99 7.86
CA VAL A 313 -15.98 25.31 8.06
C VAL A 313 -14.89 25.56 7.03
N THR A 314 -14.05 24.56 6.78
CA THR A 314 -12.88 24.68 5.90
C THR A 314 -13.25 24.49 4.44
N GLY A 315 -14.12 23.51 4.17
CA GLY A 315 -14.49 23.06 2.84
C GLY A 315 -13.33 22.51 2.01
N CYS A 316 -13.68 21.96 0.85
CA CYS A 316 -12.76 21.67 -0.24
C CYS A 316 -12.98 22.66 -1.39
N GLN A 317 -11.92 23.23 -1.94
CA GLN A 317 -12.00 24.28 -2.97
C GLN A 317 -11.33 23.85 -4.29
N ASP A 318 -11.81 24.36 -5.42
CA ASP A 318 -11.21 24.11 -6.74
C ASP A 318 -11.02 22.61 -7.03
N ILE A 319 -12.06 21.81 -6.79
CA ILE A 319 -12.05 20.37 -7.09
C ILE A 319 -12.57 20.15 -8.52
N VAL A 320 -11.71 19.64 -9.39
CA VAL A 320 -12.04 19.37 -10.79
C VAL A 320 -12.22 17.89 -11.01
N MET A 321 -13.35 17.51 -11.62
CA MET A 321 -13.64 16.15 -12.06
C MET A 321 -13.91 16.10 -13.55
N GLU A 322 -13.06 15.39 -14.28
CA GLU A 322 -13.10 15.43 -15.74
C GLU A 322 -12.94 14.03 -16.34
N HIS A 323 -13.85 13.63 -17.23
CA HIS A 323 -13.83 12.32 -17.89
C HIS A 323 -13.74 11.17 -16.88
N ILE A 324 -14.73 11.09 -15.98
CA ILE A 324 -14.86 10.04 -14.98
C ILE A 324 -15.87 9.00 -15.49
N ASN A 325 -15.37 7.87 -15.98
CA ASN A 325 -16.19 6.77 -16.49
C ASN A 325 -16.06 5.53 -15.59
N ILE A 326 -16.83 5.53 -14.50
CA ILE A 326 -16.85 4.43 -13.53
C ILE A 326 -18.20 3.72 -13.64
N THR A 327 -18.16 2.39 -13.75
CA THR A 327 -19.34 1.52 -13.78
C THR A 327 -19.35 0.60 -12.57
N SER A 328 -20.52 0.09 -12.20
CA SER A 328 -20.61 -0.87 -11.10
C SER A 328 -19.96 -2.21 -11.46
N SER A 329 -19.32 -2.85 -10.50
CA SER A 329 -18.88 -4.25 -10.61
C SER A 329 -20.07 -5.22 -10.55
N SER A 330 -21.26 -4.76 -10.13
CA SER A 330 -22.46 -5.58 -9.99
C SER A 330 -23.63 -4.98 -10.77
N THR A 331 -24.34 -5.80 -11.53
CA THR A 331 -25.46 -5.39 -12.39
C THR A 331 -26.63 -4.77 -11.62
N ASN A 332 -26.78 -5.09 -10.33
CA ASN A 332 -27.91 -4.65 -9.49
C ASN A 332 -27.49 -3.60 -8.44
N MET A 333 -26.34 -2.94 -8.62
CA MET A 333 -25.85 -1.94 -7.68
C MET A 333 -25.60 -0.62 -8.42
N PRO A 334 -26.61 0.27 -8.52
CA PRO A 334 -26.42 1.57 -9.15
C PRO A 334 -25.40 2.39 -8.37
N LEU A 335 -24.50 3.06 -9.10
CA LEU A 335 -23.47 3.91 -8.50
C LEU A 335 -24.04 5.28 -8.14
N THR A 336 -23.55 5.81 -7.04
CA THR A 336 -23.88 7.13 -6.49
C THR A 336 -22.61 7.89 -6.13
N ALA A 337 -22.75 9.21 -5.99
CA ALA A 337 -21.73 10.08 -5.42
C ALA A 337 -22.26 10.67 -4.12
N TYR A 338 -21.41 10.71 -3.09
CA TYR A 338 -21.62 11.45 -1.85
C TYR A 338 -20.77 12.72 -1.91
N CYS A 339 -21.37 13.88 -1.65
CA CYS A 339 -20.62 15.13 -1.62
C CYS A 339 -21.23 16.14 -0.63
N GLN A 340 -20.38 16.72 0.22
CA GLN A 340 -20.72 17.85 1.07
C GLN A 340 -19.55 18.84 1.18
N PHE A 341 -19.87 20.13 1.29
CA PHE A 341 -18.93 21.22 1.54
C PHE A 341 -17.72 21.26 0.60
N ALA A 342 -17.94 20.89 -0.67
CA ALA A 342 -16.92 20.92 -1.71
C ALA A 342 -17.38 21.78 -2.89
N ASP A 343 -16.53 22.73 -3.28
CA ASP A 343 -16.67 23.44 -4.55
C ASP A 343 -16.13 22.57 -5.68
N ILE A 344 -17.02 22.17 -6.59
CA ILE A 344 -16.73 21.22 -7.65
C ILE A 344 -17.06 21.79 -9.04
N VAL A 345 -16.17 21.52 -9.99
CA VAL A 345 -16.45 21.66 -11.42
C VAL A 345 -16.36 20.27 -12.05
N SER A 346 -17.44 19.85 -12.71
CA SER A 346 -17.53 18.51 -13.30
C SER A 346 -17.83 18.55 -14.80
N HIS A 347 -17.07 17.75 -15.56
CA HIS A 347 -17.24 17.59 -17.01
C HIS A 347 -17.13 16.10 -17.37
N PHE A 348 -18.13 15.56 -18.09
CA PHE A 348 -18.15 14.16 -18.55
C PHE A 348 -17.95 13.15 -17.42
N VAL A 349 -18.86 13.15 -16.43
CA VAL A 349 -18.87 12.21 -15.30
C VAL A 349 -20.04 11.24 -15.49
N SER A 350 -19.81 9.93 -15.31
CA SER A 350 -20.81 8.87 -15.51
C SER A 350 -21.94 8.85 -14.47
N MET A 351 -21.92 9.75 -13.49
CA MET A 351 -22.91 9.87 -12.42
C MET A 351 -23.10 11.33 -12.03
N HIS A 352 -24.26 11.64 -11.48
CA HIS A 352 -24.56 12.98 -10.98
C HIS A 352 -23.88 13.21 -9.62
N ILE A 353 -23.22 14.36 -9.46
CA ILE A 353 -22.62 14.78 -8.19
C ILE A 353 -23.40 15.98 -7.67
N LYS A 354 -24.06 15.83 -6.51
CA LYS A 354 -24.73 16.94 -5.80
C LYS A 354 -23.91 17.25 -4.57
N CYS A 355 -23.32 18.45 -4.52
CA CYS A 355 -22.63 18.93 -3.33
C CYS A 355 -23.54 19.92 -2.62
N GLY A 356 -23.92 19.60 -1.39
CA GLY A 356 -24.66 20.52 -0.52
C GLY A 356 -23.70 21.36 0.32
N PHE A 357 -24.03 22.63 0.50
CA PHE A 357 -23.50 23.45 1.61
C PHE A 357 -24.45 23.43 2.82
N ASN A 358 -25.62 22.79 2.72
CA ASN A 358 -26.67 22.76 3.75
C ASN A 358 -27.71 21.66 3.47
N GLU A 359 -27.34 20.38 3.54
CA GLU A 359 -28.34 19.32 3.75
C GLU A 359 -27.90 18.44 4.91
N GLU A 360 -28.85 18.11 5.79
CA GLU A 360 -28.62 17.31 7.00
C GLU A 360 -27.77 16.08 6.71
N PRO A 361 -26.82 15.72 7.60
CA PRO A 361 -26.00 14.54 7.40
C PRO A 361 -26.91 13.33 7.23
N LEU A 362 -26.72 12.59 6.13
CA LEU A 362 -27.36 11.29 5.96
C LEU A 362 -27.05 10.45 7.20
N VAL A 363 -28.08 10.22 8.01
CA VAL A 363 -27.99 9.42 9.22
C VAL A 363 -27.36 8.09 8.81
N PRO A 364 -26.29 7.63 9.49
CA PRO A 364 -25.74 6.32 9.23
C PRO A 364 -26.89 5.33 9.33
N VAL A 365 -27.19 4.63 8.24
CA VAL A 365 -28.12 3.50 8.30
C VAL A 365 -27.53 2.56 9.35
N ARG A 366 -28.11 2.58 10.55
CA ARG A 366 -27.75 1.61 11.58
C ARG A 366 -27.93 0.24 10.92
N PRO A 367 -26.94 -0.66 11.01
CA PRO A 367 -27.24 -2.06 10.74
C PRO A 367 -28.47 -2.40 11.60
N PRO A 368 -29.48 -3.11 11.04
CA PRO A 368 -30.68 -3.44 11.78
C PRO A 368 -30.23 -4.01 13.12
N ARG A 369 -30.74 -3.44 14.22
CA ARG A 369 -30.45 -3.96 15.56
C ARG A 369 -30.68 -5.46 15.48
N HIS A 370 -29.73 -6.23 16.00
CA HIS A 370 -30.03 -7.60 16.38
C HIS A 370 -31.32 -7.55 17.20
N VAL A 371 -32.41 -8.00 16.60
CA VAL A 371 -33.64 -8.27 17.31
C VAL A 371 -33.25 -9.43 18.21
N GLU A 372 -33.07 -9.14 19.49
CA GLU A 372 -32.96 -10.15 20.51
C GLU A 372 -34.15 -11.10 20.31
N PRO A 373 -33.92 -12.42 20.19
CA PRO A 373 -35.04 -13.35 20.02
C PRO A 373 -35.97 -13.18 21.22
N PRO A 374 -37.29 -13.09 21.00
CA PRO A 374 -38.23 -12.94 22.10
C PRO A 374 -38.06 -14.13 23.06
N THR A 375 -37.98 -13.81 24.35
CA THR A 375 -38.02 -14.80 25.43
C THR A 375 -39.21 -15.73 25.21
N PRO A 376 -39.03 -17.06 25.33
CA PRO A 376 -40.10 -18.02 25.07
C PRO A 376 -41.27 -17.82 26.04
N PRO A 377 -42.52 -17.93 25.57
CA PRO A 377 -43.69 -17.79 26.44
C PRO A 377 -43.77 -18.94 27.45
N THR A 378 -43.97 -18.61 28.72
CA THR A 378 -44.21 -19.53 29.84
C THR A 378 -45.64 -20.10 29.84
N LYS A 379 -46.07 -20.70 28.72
CA LYS A 379 -47.31 -21.48 28.68
C LYS A 379 -47.23 -22.61 27.66
N PRO A 380 -47.58 -23.86 28.02
CA PRO A 380 -47.64 -24.95 27.05
C PRO A 380 -48.81 -24.73 26.07
N PRO A 381 -48.61 -24.89 24.76
CA PRO A 381 -49.71 -24.82 23.80
C PRO A 381 -50.53 -26.10 23.78
N THR A 382 -51.85 -25.91 23.76
CA THR A 382 -52.89 -26.91 23.49
C THR A 382 -52.74 -27.50 22.09
N MET A 383 -52.93 -28.82 21.98
CA MET A 383 -52.90 -29.57 20.72
C MET A 383 -54.03 -29.11 19.77
N PHE A 384 -53.67 -28.78 18.53
CA PHE A 384 -54.59 -28.78 17.38
C PHE A 384 -54.00 -29.64 16.24
N PRO A 385 -54.85 -30.23 15.38
CA PRO A 385 -54.52 -31.41 14.60
C PRO A 385 -53.64 -31.15 13.36
N LYS A 386 -52.87 -32.18 13.00
CA LYS A 386 -51.91 -32.22 11.88
C LYS A 386 -52.50 -31.77 10.53
N PRO A 387 -51.80 -30.92 9.76
CA PRO A 387 -52.04 -30.76 8.33
C PRO A 387 -51.53 -31.97 7.52
N LEU A 388 -52.24 -32.33 6.45
CA LEU A 388 -51.84 -33.36 5.49
C LEU A 388 -50.54 -33.00 4.77
N ALA A 389 -49.74 -34.04 4.48
CA ALA A 389 -48.44 -33.93 3.82
C ALA A 389 -48.56 -33.47 2.35
N PRO A 390 -47.64 -32.64 1.85
CA PRO A 390 -47.54 -32.34 0.43
C PRO A 390 -46.92 -33.51 -0.35
N ALA A 391 -47.43 -33.72 -1.57
CA ALA A 391 -46.99 -34.77 -2.48
C ALA A 391 -45.51 -34.62 -2.91
N LYS A 392 -44.81 -35.75 -3.04
CA LYS A 392 -43.40 -35.83 -3.47
C LYS A 392 -43.23 -35.35 -4.93
N PRO A 393 -42.18 -34.58 -5.26
CA PRO A 393 -41.77 -34.37 -6.66
C PRO A 393 -41.10 -35.63 -7.24
N PRO A 394 -41.15 -35.83 -8.57
CA PRO A 394 -40.60 -37.02 -9.23
C PRO A 394 -39.06 -37.06 -9.19
N VAL A 395 -38.54 -38.27 -9.00
CA VAL A 395 -37.10 -38.59 -8.97
C VAL A 395 -36.59 -38.77 -10.40
N TYR A 396 -35.65 -37.93 -10.82
CA TYR A 396 -34.87 -38.16 -12.05
C TYR A 396 -33.61 -38.97 -11.68
N TYR A 397 -33.50 -40.19 -12.21
CA TYR A 397 -32.27 -40.98 -12.13
C TYR A 397 -31.27 -40.49 -13.18
N ALA A 398 -30.17 -39.88 -12.73
CA ALA A 398 -29.01 -39.63 -13.59
C ALA A 398 -28.28 -40.96 -13.88
N LYS A 399 -28.07 -41.27 -15.16
CA LYS A 399 -27.20 -42.38 -15.59
C LYS A 399 -25.75 -42.13 -15.16
N PRO A 400 -24.99 -43.16 -14.75
CA PRO A 400 -23.57 -43.01 -14.43
C PRO A 400 -22.74 -42.70 -15.70
N PRO A 401 -21.63 -41.94 -15.57
CA PRO A 401 -20.76 -41.63 -16.69
C PRO A 401 -19.95 -42.86 -17.12
N VAL A 402 -19.85 -43.04 -18.44
CA VAL A 402 -18.96 -44.00 -19.09
C VAL A 402 -17.54 -43.43 -19.10
N TYR A 403 -16.60 -44.12 -18.47
CA TYR A 403 -15.18 -43.77 -18.52
C TYR A 403 -14.58 -44.22 -19.86
N TYR A 404 -14.12 -43.27 -20.68
CA TYR A 404 -13.23 -43.56 -21.81
C TYR A 404 -11.77 -43.50 -21.33
N ALA A 405 -11.03 -44.58 -21.57
CA ALA A 405 -9.60 -44.64 -21.31
C ALA A 405 -8.85 -43.64 -22.20
N LYS A 406 -7.98 -42.83 -21.58
CA LYS A 406 -7.13 -41.85 -22.24
C LYS A 406 -5.97 -42.59 -22.95
N PRO A 407 -5.67 -42.31 -24.24
CA PRO A 407 -4.51 -42.90 -24.90
C PRO A 407 -3.20 -42.34 -24.32
N PRO A 408 -2.11 -43.14 -24.29
CA PRO A 408 -0.84 -42.73 -23.69
C PRO A 408 -0.15 -41.63 -24.50
N ALA A 409 0.47 -40.68 -23.78
CA ALA A 409 1.27 -39.61 -24.36
C ALA A 409 2.59 -40.15 -24.94
N PRO A 410 3.08 -39.59 -26.05
CA PRO A 410 4.36 -39.98 -26.64
C PRO A 410 5.55 -39.53 -25.79
N ASN A 411 6.55 -40.42 -25.69
CA ASN A 411 7.80 -40.26 -24.95
C ASN A 411 8.58 -39.01 -25.38
N ALA A 412 8.87 -38.13 -24.41
CA ALA A 412 9.87 -37.09 -24.56
C ALA A 412 11.27 -37.70 -24.31
N GLN A 413 12.14 -37.60 -25.33
CA GLN A 413 13.57 -37.95 -25.22
C GLN A 413 14.31 -36.92 -24.34
N PRO A 414 15.35 -37.32 -23.60
CA PRO A 414 16.15 -36.40 -22.80
C PRO A 414 17.12 -35.59 -23.66
N LEU A 415 17.08 -34.27 -23.50
CA LEU A 415 18.08 -33.34 -24.03
C LEU A 415 19.37 -33.46 -23.21
N ALA A 416 20.50 -33.58 -23.93
CA ALA A 416 21.85 -33.66 -23.38
C ALA A 416 22.27 -32.36 -22.67
N PRO A 417 23.12 -32.41 -21.64
CA PRO A 417 23.67 -31.22 -21.00
C PRO A 417 24.76 -30.59 -21.86
N ASN A 418 24.57 -29.33 -22.24
CA ASN A 418 25.63 -28.50 -22.80
C ASN A 418 26.65 -28.15 -21.71
N ALA A 419 27.90 -28.51 -21.96
CA ALA A 419 29.07 -28.11 -21.20
C ALA A 419 29.51 -26.69 -21.57
N GLN A 420 29.85 -25.86 -20.58
CA GLN A 420 30.71 -24.68 -20.70
C GLN A 420 31.31 -24.31 -19.31
N PRO A 421 32.42 -23.54 -19.25
CA PRO A 421 33.67 -23.93 -18.58
C PRO A 421 33.85 -23.32 -17.16
N PRO A 422 34.93 -23.65 -16.43
CA PRO A 422 35.04 -23.35 -15.00
C PRO A 422 35.29 -21.84 -14.74
N MET A 423 34.48 -21.25 -13.86
CA MET A 423 34.75 -19.96 -13.23
C MET A 423 35.43 -20.19 -11.87
N LEU A 424 36.62 -19.62 -11.76
CA LEU A 424 37.53 -19.66 -10.62
C LEU A 424 36.89 -19.04 -9.38
N SER A 425 36.91 -19.78 -8.27
CA SER A 425 36.63 -19.28 -6.93
C SER A 425 37.84 -18.53 -6.37
N PHE A 426 37.63 -17.30 -5.91
CA PHE A 426 38.55 -16.64 -4.99
C PHE A 426 37.73 -15.86 -3.96
N LEU A 427 37.50 -16.52 -2.81
CA LEU A 427 37.18 -15.88 -1.54
C LEU A 427 37.92 -16.67 -0.46
N SER A 428 39.21 -16.40 -0.38
CA SER A 428 40.06 -16.67 0.78
C SER A 428 40.79 -15.36 1.10
N TYR A 429 40.98 -15.11 2.40
CA TYR A 429 41.47 -13.89 3.04
C TYR A 429 40.41 -12.79 3.20
N PHE A 430 39.67 -12.82 4.31
CA PHE A 430 39.99 -12.05 5.52
C PHE A 430 39.30 -12.72 6.72
N ILE A 431 40.03 -12.75 7.83
CA ILE A 431 39.75 -13.34 9.15
C ILE A 431 38.46 -12.77 9.77
#